data_AF-A0A7Y3TU60-F1
#
_entry.id   AF-A0A7Y3TU60-F1
#
_cell.length_a   1.000
_cell.length_b   1.000
_cell.length_c   1.000
_cell.angle_alpha   90.00
_cell.angle_beta   90.00
_cell.angle_gamma   90.00
#
_symmetry.space_group_name_H-M   'P 1'
#
loop_
_entity.id
_entity.type
_entity.pdbx_description
1 polymer ?
#
loop_
_entity_poly.entity_id
_entity_poly.type
_entity_poly.pdbx_seq_one_letter_code
_entity_poly.pdbx_strand_id
1 'polypeptide(L)'
;MWYVVSSAAYLAVIYLLLVPFKHEAERNRSRTQTAFNRLITIHLMLWTAYPIVWILAPTGIDAIGQDLETMFYTILDVASKVGFGFLSLNTYSKIERIGAVAEDLEPTAPMR
;
A
#
# COMPACT_ATOMS: atom_id res chain seq x y z
N MET A 1 -0.97 -3.02 27.27
CA MET A 1 -0.13 -4.18 26.87
C MET A 1 -0.45 -4.67 25.46
N TRP A 2 -1.71 -5.00 25.13
CA TRP A 2 -2.10 -5.50 23.80
C TRP A 2 -1.79 -4.59 22.62
N TYR A 3 -1.93 -3.28 22.77
CA TYR A 3 -1.56 -2.31 21.72
C TYR A 3 -0.10 -2.46 21.26
N VAL A 4 0.84 -2.57 22.21
CA VAL A 4 2.27 -2.70 21.89
C VAL A 4 2.56 -4.03 21.19
N VAL A 5 1.88 -5.11 21.59
CA VAL A 5 1.99 -6.41 20.92
C VAL A 5 1.48 -6.34 19.48
N SER A 6 0.33 -5.73 19.25
CA SER A 6 -0.23 -5.54 17.90
C SER A 6 0.66 -4.65 17.03
N SER A 7 1.19 -3.56 17.58
CA SER A 7 2.13 -2.68 16.88
C SER A 7 3.45 -3.39 16.55
N ALA A 8 3.99 -4.19 17.47
CA ALA A 8 5.20 -4.99 17.24
C ALA A 8 4.95 -6.07 16.17
N ALA A 9 3.81 -6.74 16.19
CA ALA A 9 3.42 -7.71 15.17
C ALA A 9 3.27 -7.04 13.79
N TYR A 10 2.66 -5.87 13.73
CA TYR A 10 2.56 -5.08 12.50
C TYR A 10 3.93 -4.68 11.95
N LEU A 11 4.87 -4.24 12.82
CA LEU A 11 6.25 -3.96 12.42
C LEU A 11 6.99 -5.22 11.92
N ALA A 12 6.74 -6.38 12.51
CA ALA A 12 7.28 -7.65 12.02
C ALA A 12 6.74 -7.98 10.62
N VAL A 13 5.45 -7.75 10.36
CA VAL A 13 4.86 -7.90 9.01
C VAL A 13 5.51 -6.94 8.02
N ILE A 14 5.68 -5.65 8.37
CA ILE A 14 6.40 -4.68 7.53
C ILE A 14 7.81 -5.18 7.20
N TYR A 15 8.54 -5.65 8.21
CA TYR A 15 9.90 -6.15 8.04
C TYR A 15 9.94 -7.36 7.10
N LEU A 16 9.08 -8.35 7.33
CA LEU A 16 8.97 -9.54 6.48
C LEU A 16 8.55 -9.21 5.05
N LEU A 17 7.85 -8.10 4.83
CA LEU A 17 7.38 -7.69 3.51
C LEU A 17 8.45 -6.86 2.77
N LEU A 18 9.16 -5.98 3.47
CA LEU A 18 10.18 -5.11 2.87
C LEU A 18 11.54 -5.78 2.66
N VAL A 19 11.93 -6.76 3.49
CA VAL A 19 13.21 -7.47 3.36
C VAL A 19 13.33 -8.29 2.06
N PRO A 20 12.40 -9.21 1.73
CA PRO A 20 12.45 -9.92 0.44
C PRO A 20 12.31 -8.94 -0.72
N PHE A 21 11.51 -7.88 -0.56
CA PHE A 21 11.32 -6.87 -1.59
C PHE A 21 12.61 -6.08 -1.90
N LYS A 22 13.38 -5.70 -0.88
CA LYS A 22 14.70 -5.08 -1.08
C LYS A 22 15.66 -6.00 -1.82
N HIS A 23 15.66 -7.30 -1.48
CA HIS A 23 16.46 -8.31 -2.16
C HIS A 23 16.06 -8.47 -3.64
N GLU A 24 14.77 -8.43 -3.95
CA GLU A 24 14.26 -8.53 -5.33
C GLU A 24 14.51 -7.25 -6.14
N ALA A 25 14.47 -6.08 -5.50
CA ALA A 25 14.68 -4.77 -6.12
C ALA A 25 16.13 -4.52 -6.54
N GLU A 26 17.10 -5.05 -5.79
CA GLU A 26 18.51 -4.99 -6.17
C GLU A 26 18.83 -5.86 -7.41
N ARG A 27 17.99 -6.87 -7.68
CA ARG A 27 18.23 -7.84 -8.77
C ARG A 27 17.50 -7.51 -10.07
N ASN A 28 16.34 -6.86 -10.03
CA ASN A 28 15.49 -6.69 -11.21
C ASN A 28 14.96 -5.25 -11.34
N ARG A 29 15.53 -4.44 -12.24
CA ARG A 29 15.02 -3.09 -12.59
C ARG A 29 13.75 -3.13 -13.47
N SER A 30 12.75 -3.93 -13.12
CA SER A 30 11.50 -3.94 -13.89
C SER A 30 10.61 -2.76 -13.49
N ARG A 31 10.09 -2.03 -14.49
CA ARG A 31 9.22 -0.85 -14.32
C ARG A 31 7.90 -1.20 -13.60
N THR A 32 7.53 -2.49 -13.58
CA THR A 32 6.43 -3.07 -12.81
C THR A 32 6.69 -3.05 -11.30
N GLN A 33 7.94 -3.20 -10.86
CA GLN A 33 8.28 -3.11 -9.43
C GLN A 33 8.03 -1.72 -8.86
N THR A 34 8.28 -0.64 -9.61
CA THR A 34 8.05 0.73 -9.12
C THR A 34 6.57 1.00 -8.84
N ALA A 35 5.69 0.49 -9.70
CA ALA A 35 4.24 0.54 -9.51
C ALA A 35 3.82 -0.22 -8.25
N PHE A 36 4.26 -1.47 -8.11
CA PHE A 36 3.94 -2.30 -6.94
C PHE A 36 4.52 -1.74 -5.63
N ASN A 37 5.74 -1.19 -5.66
CA ASN A 37 6.36 -0.53 -4.51
C ASN A 37 5.55 0.70 -4.06
N ARG A 38 5.00 1.46 -5.02
CA ARG A 38 4.12 2.59 -4.72
C ARG A 38 2.83 2.13 -4.04
N LEU A 39 2.25 1.01 -4.48
CA LEU A 39 1.08 0.42 -3.82
C LEU A 39 1.40 -0.01 -2.39
N ILE A 40 2.47 -0.79 -2.18
CA ILE A 40 2.89 -1.21 -0.83
C ILE A 40 3.18 -0.01 0.06
N THR A 41 3.92 0.98 -0.43
CA THR A 41 4.25 2.18 0.35
C THR A 41 2.99 2.90 0.83
N ILE A 42 2.01 3.08 -0.06
CA ILE A 42 0.76 3.75 0.30
C ILE A 42 -0.09 2.89 1.24
N HIS A 43 -0.13 1.58 1.01
CA HIS A 43 -0.79 0.64 1.91
C HIS A 43 -0.20 0.69 3.32
N LEU A 44 1.13 0.66 3.43
CA LEU A 44 1.84 0.76 4.70
C LEU A 44 1.58 2.11 5.39
N MET A 45 1.57 3.22 4.64
CA MET A 45 1.22 4.54 5.19
C MET A 45 -0.20 4.56 5.77
N LEU A 46 -1.18 4.05 5.03
CA LEU A 46 -2.57 3.95 5.49
C LEU A 46 -2.69 3.08 6.73
N TRP A 47 -1.99 1.94 6.74
CA TRP A 47 -1.99 1.04 7.89
C TRP A 47 -1.26 1.62 9.11
N THR A 48 -0.20 2.40 8.94
CA THR A 48 0.45 3.12 10.05
C THR A 48 -0.40 4.24 10.63
N ALA A 49 -1.34 4.80 9.86
CA ALA A 49 -2.23 5.83 10.38
C ALA A 49 -3.23 5.30 11.41
N TYR A 50 -3.65 4.03 11.32
CA TYR A 50 -4.55 3.40 12.32
C TYR A 50 -3.97 3.41 13.75
N PRO A 51 -2.75 2.89 14.02
CA PRO A 51 -2.16 2.93 15.35
C PRO A 51 -1.84 4.35 15.82
N ILE A 52 -1.68 5.32 14.92
CA ILE A 52 -1.52 6.75 15.27
C ILE A 52 -2.84 7.32 15.79
N VAL A 53 -3.95 7.12 15.06
CA VAL A 53 -5.29 7.54 15.50
C VAL A 53 -5.64 6.88 16.84
N TRP A 54 -5.32 5.59 17.00
CA TRP A 54 -5.54 4.88 18.25
C TRP A 54 -4.76 5.48 19.43
N ILE A 55 -3.48 5.84 19.24
CA ILE A 55 -2.70 6.52 20.29
C ILE A 55 -3.37 7.84 20.67
N LEU A 56 -3.77 8.64 19.69
CA LEU A 56 -4.36 9.95 19.91
C LEU A 56 -5.72 9.87 20.64
N ALA A 57 -6.45 8.78 20.43
CA ALA A 57 -7.76 8.54 21.00
C ALA A 57 -7.76 8.43 22.54
N PRO A 58 -8.94 8.47 23.19
CA PRO A 58 -9.07 8.31 24.65
C PRO A 58 -8.50 6.99 25.18
N THR A 59 -8.40 5.98 24.32
CA THR A 59 -7.82 4.67 24.62
C THR A 59 -6.29 4.68 24.75
N GLY A 60 -5.62 5.72 24.22
CA GLY A 60 -4.18 5.93 24.29
C GLY A 60 -3.81 7.07 25.24
N ILE A 61 -3.69 8.29 24.69
CA ILE A 61 -3.26 9.49 25.42
C ILE A 61 -4.35 10.55 25.62
N ASP A 62 -5.58 10.28 25.16
CA ASP A 62 -6.75 11.18 25.31
C ASP A 62 -6.54 12.59 24.73
N ALA A 63 -5.89 12.66 23.57
CA ALA A 63 -5.66 13.90 22.86
C ALA A 63 -6.84 14.32 21.97
N ILE A 64 -7.65 13.36 21.51
CA ILE A 64 -8.86 13.58 20.71
C ILE A 64 -10.06 12.91 21.37
N GLY A 65 -11.25 13.52 21.29
CA GLY A 65 -12.49 12.93 21.79
C GLY A 65 -13.00 11.77 20.92
N GLN A 66 -13.91 10.97 21.47
CA GLN A 66 -14.49 9.77 20.83
C GLN A 66 -15.16 10.06 19.46
N ASP A 67 -15.79 11.23 19.31
CA ASP A 67 -16.41 11.65 18.05
C ASP A 67 -15.36 11.87 16.95
N LEU A 68 -14.20 12.46 17.31
CA LEU A 68 -13.09 12.68 16.39
C LEU A 68 -12.38 11.36 16.05
N GLU A 69 -12.19 10.46 17.01
CA GLU A 69 -11.67 9.12 16.76
C GLU A 69 -12.50 8.40 15.67
N THR A 70 -13.83 8.42 15.82
CA THR A 70 -14.75 7.80 14.86
C THR A 70 -14.68 8.47 13.48
N MET A 71 -14.61 9.81 13.43
CA MET A 71 -14.41 10.53 12.17
C MET A 71 -13.09 10.17 11.49
N PHE A 72 -11.98 10.13 12.23
CA PHE A 72 -10.67 9.78 11.67
C PHE A 72 -10.66 8.36 11.13
N TYR A 73 -11.22 7.38 11.86
CA TYR A 73 -11.35 6.02 11.33
C TYR A 73 -12.23 5.97 10.09
N THR A 74 -13.32 6.73 10.03
CA THR A 74 -14.20 6.77 8.86
C THR A 74 -13.45 7.32 7.63
N ILE A 75 -12.72 8.43 7.79
CA ILE A 75 -11.91 9.02 6.71
C ILE A 75 -10.82 8.01 6.28
N LEU A 76 -10.18 7.36 7.24
CA LEU A 76 -9.13 6.40 6.98
C LEU A 76 -9.65 5.14 6.27
N ASP A 77 -10.85 4.69 6.61
CA ASP A 77 -11.55 3.58 5.94
C ASP A 77 -11.89 3.93 4.49
N VAL A 78 -12.37 5.14 4.24
CA VAL A 78 -12.65 5.61 2.87
C VAL A 78 -11.35 5.71 2.07
N ALA A 79 -10.30 6.30 2.65
CA ALA A 79 -9.01 6.43 1.98
C ALA A 79 -8.37 5.06 1.69
N SER A 80 -8.44 4.12 2.65
CA SER A 80 -7.82 2.80 2.55
C SER A 80 -8.59 1.82 1.66
N LYS A 81 -9.92 1.97 1.52
CA LYS A 81 -10.72 1.12 0.62
C LYS A 81 -10.88 1.77 -0.75
N VAL A 82 -11.44 2.97 -0.80
CA VAL A 82 -11.78 3.66 -2.06
C VAL A 82 -10.53 4.28 -2.68
N GLY A 83 -9.75 5.02 -1.89
CA GLY A 83 -8.53 5.69 -2.39
C GLY A 83 -7.48 4.68 -2.87
N PHE A 84 -7.18 3.67 -2.06
CA PHE A 84 -6.27 2.59 -2.45
C PHE A 84 -6.80 1.77 -3.63
N GLY A 85 -8.10 1.44 -3.65
CA GLY A 85 -8.73 0.71 -4.75
C GLY A 85 -8.59 1.46 -6.07
N PHE A 86 -8.89 2.76 -6.09
CA PHE A 86 -8.75 3.59 -7.29
C PHE A 86 -7.30 3.69 -7.76
N LEU A 87 -6.36 3.89 -6.83
CA LEU A 87 -4.93 3.91 -7.14
C LEU A 87 -4.44 2.57 -7.71
N SER A 88 -4.90 1.46 -7.13
CA SER A 88 -4.53 0.12 -7.57
C SER A 88 -5.02 -0.14 -8.99
N LEU A 89 -6.29 0.13 -9.27
CA LEU A 89 -6.89 -0.01 -10.60
C LEU A 89 -6.17 0.86 -11.65
N ASN A 90 -5.92 2.13 -11.34
CA ASN A 90 -5.21 3.02 -12.25
C ASN A 90 -3.78 2.50 -12.55
N THR A 91 -3.11 1.95 -11.54
CA THR A 91 -1.79 1.36 -11.71
C THR A 91 -1.83 0.12 -12.61
N TYR A 92 -2.81 -0.77 -12.44
CA TYR A 92 -3.00 -1.93 -13.31
C TYR A 92 -3.34 -1.52 -14.75
N SER A 93 -4.31 -0.63 -14.95
CA SER A 93 -4.69 -0.16 -16.29
C SER A 93 -3.52 0.51 -17.03
N LYS A 94 -2.62 1.18 -16.29
CA LYS A 94 -1.42 1.78 -16.88
C LYS A 94 -0.39 0.73 -17.30
N ILE A 95 -0.25 -0.36 -16.54
CA ILE A 95 0.64 -1.48 -16.90
C ILE A 95 0.07 -2.22 -18.12
N GLU A 96 -1.23 -2.51 -18.12
CA GLU A 96 -1.93 -3.20 -19.21
C GLU A 96 -1.84 -2.42 -20.53
N ARG A 97 -2.11 -1.11 -20.52
CA ARG A 97 -1.97 -0.26 -21.71
C ARG A 97 -0.54 -0.27 -22.27
N ILE A 98 0.46 -0.31 -21.40
CA ILE A 98 1.87 -0.37 -21.85
C ILE A 98 2.18 -1.74 -22.44
N GLY A 99 1.65 -2.83 -21.88
CA GLY A 99 1.77 -4.18 -22.43
C GLY A 99 1.13 -4.29 -23.81
N ALA A 100 -0.10 -3.81 -23.98
CA ALA A 100 -0.81 -3.79 -25.26
C ALA A 100 -0.04 -2.98 -26.33
N VAL A 101 0.49 -1.81 -25.98
CA VAL A 101 1.31 -1.01 -26.91
C VAL A 101 2.62 -1.71 -27.27
N ALA A 102 3.25 -2.45 -26.35
CA ALA A 102 4.45 -3.21 -26.65
C ALA A 102 4.18 -4.37 -27.62
N GLU A 103 3.05 -5.06 -27.43
CA GLU A 103 2.59 -6.14 -28.32
C GLU A 103 2.22 -5.63 -29.72
N ASP A 104 1.60 -4.45 -29.82
CA ASP A 104 1.32 -3.79 -31.11
C ASP A 104 2.59 -3.32 -31.85
N LEU A 105 3.68 -3.07 -31.11
CA LEU A 105 4.96 -2.61 -31.65
C LEU A 105 5.92 -3.75 -32.02
N GLU A 106 5.69 -4.97 -31.55
CA GLU A 106 6.30 -6.18 -32.11
C GLU A 106 5.47 -6.59 -33.33
N PRO A 107 5.88 -6.24 -34.57
CA PRO A 107 5.16 -6.71 -35.74
C PRO A 107 5.33 -8.22 -35.73
N THR A 108 4.22 -8.94 -35.66
CA THR A 108 4.14 -10.40 -35.84
C THR A 108 5.28 -10.90 -36.71
N ALA A 109 6.32 -11.45 -36.08
CA ALA A 109 7.42 -12.06 -36.81
C ALA A 109 6.77 -13.06 -37.79
N PRO A 110 7.05 -12.95 -39.10
CA PRO A 110 6.28 -13.70 -40.08
C PRO A 110 6.35 -15.18 -39.72
N MET A 111 5.17 -15.79 -39.51
CA MET A 111 5.04 -17.24 -39.43
C MET A 111 5.75 -17.83 -40.64
N ARG A 112 6.92 -18.42 -40.41
CA ARG A 112 7.57 -19.35 -41.33
C ARG A 112 6.96 -20.73 -41.12
#